data_AF-A0A2T0SBB4-F1
#
_entry.id   AF-A0A2T0SBB4-F1
#
_cell.length_a   1.000
_cell.length_b   1.000
_cell.length_c   1.000
_cell.angle_alpha   90.00
_cell.angle_beta   90.00
_cell.angle_gamma   90.00
#
_symmetry.space_group_name_H-M   'P 1'
#
loop_
_entity.id
_entity.type
_entity.pdbx_description
1 polymer ?
#
loop_
_entity_poly.entity_id
_entity_poly.type
_entity_poly.pdbx_seq_one_letter_code
_entity_poly.pdbx_strand_id
1 'polypeptide(L)'
;MPSTTEQTEMRERVLEFIRTELAVDLGTIDVTETTPLLQAGILDSLRTAKLIAWLRTEIGVRVPPTAMTGPNFRDAGTIADLVLSLRATA
;
A
#
# COMPACT_ATOMS: atom_id res chain seq x y z
N MET A 1 -16.56 10.31 6.02
CA MET A 1 -15.55 9.62 6.84
C MET A 1 -15.67 8.15 6.52
N PRO A 2 -14.61 7.48 6.04
CA PRO A 2 -14.67 6.03 5.82
C PRO A 2 -14.98 5.34 7.15
N SER A 3 -15.93 4.41 7.14
CA SER A 3 -16.28 3.60 8.31
C SER A 3 -15.05 2.80 8.76
N THR A 4 -14.88 2.58 10.08
CA THR A 4 -13.73 1.84 10.64
C THR A 4 -13.51 0.49 9.95
N THR A 5 -14.59 -0.19 9.55
CA THR A 5 -14.55 -1.44 8.79
C THR A 5 -13.83 -1.30 7.43
N GLU A 6 -14.14 -0.26 6.65
CA GLU A 6 -13.56 -0.04 5.32
C GLU A 6 -12.05 0.24 5.39
N GLN A 7 -11.61 0.93 6.45
CA GLN A 7 -10.19 1.14 6.72
C GLN A 7 -9.47 -0.18 7.01
N THR A 8 -10.03 -1.02 7.87
CA THR A 8 -9.44 -2.33 8.18
C THR A 8 -9.37 -3.21 6.94
N GLU A 9 -10.45 -3.31 6.17
CA GLU A 9 -10.48 -4.11 4.93
C GLU A 9 -9.44 -3.63 3.90
N MET A 10 -9.30 -2.30 3.72
CA MET A 10 -8.29 -1.76 2.81
C MET A 10 -6.87 -2.08 3.28
N ARG A 11 -6.60 -1.93 4.59
CA ARG A 11 -5.29 -2.25 5.18
C ARG A 11 -4.94 -3.72 4.99
N GLU A 12 -5.89 -4.61 5.25
CA GLU A 12 -5.69 -6.05 5.08
C GLU A 12 -5.39 -6.39 3.61
N ARG A 13 -6.12 -5.82 2.66
CA ARG A 13 -5.86 -6.03 1.22
C ARG A 13 -4.48 -5.54 0.79
N VAL A 14 -4.07 -4.36 1.26
CA VAL A 14 -2.72 -3.82 0.98
C VAL A 14 -1.65 -4.70 1.61
N LEU A 15 -1.84 -5.15 2.85
CA LEU A 15 -0.92 -6.05 3.54
C LEU A 15 -0.78 -7.39 2.84
N GLU A 16 -1.89 -8.00 2.44
CA GLU A 16 -1.92 -9.26 1.71
C GLU A 16 -1.11 -9.13 0.42
N PHE A 17 -1.38 -8.09 -0.39
CA PHE A 17 -0.63 -7.84 -1.62
C PHE A 17 0.87 -7.65 -1.36
N ILE A 18 1.24 -6.87 -0.33
CA ILE A 18 2.66 -6.68 0.00
C ILE A 18 3.30 -8.02 0.37
N ARG A 19 2.63 -8.86 1.16
CA ARG A 19 3.16 -10.17 1.58
C ARG A 19 3.29 -11.14 0.41
N THR A 20 2.30 -11.20 -0.47
CA THR A 20 2.23 -12.19 -1.56
C THR A 20 3.02 -11.78 -2.80
N GLU A 21 3.06 -10.49 -3.12
CA GLU A 21 3.64 -10.00 -4.38
C GLU A 21 4.95 -9.23 -4.21
N LEU A 22 5.17 -8.57 -3.07
CA LEU A 22 6.37 -7.74 -2.85
C LEU A 22 7.40 -8.41 -1.93
N ALA A 23 6.95 -9.10 -0.90
CA ALA A 23 7.79 -9.77 0.09
C ALA A 23 8.09 -11.24 -0.25
N VAL A 24 7.53 -11.77 -1.35
CA VAL A 24 7.74 -13.17 -1.77
C VAL A 24 9.23 -13.51 -1.94
N ASP A 25 10.02 -12.56 -2.44
CA ASP A 25 11.46 -12.69 -2.65
C ASP A 25 12.30 -12.42 -1.38
N LEU A 26 11.67 -11.90 -0.32
CA LEU A 26 12.33 -11.51 0.93
C LEU A 26 12.20 -12.59 2.03
N GLY A 27 11.46 -13.67 1.77
CA GLY A 27 11.27 -14.78 2.69
C GLY A 27 10.25 -14.49 3.80
N THR A 28 10.50 -14.99 5.01
CA THR A 28 9.62 -14.93 6.20
C THR A 28 9.65 -13.57 6.93
N ILE A 29 9.77 -12.46 6.20
CA ILE A 29 9.59 -11.15 6.85
C ILE A 29 8.12 -11.00 7.23
N ASP A 30 7.84 -10.91 8.53
CA ASP A 30 6.50 -10.64 9.04
C ASP A 30 6.17 -9.16 8.80
N VAL A 31 5.59 -8.87 7.64
CA VAL A 31 5.17 -7.52 7.28
C VAL A 31 3.89 -7.18 8.01
N THR A 32 3.94 -6.17 8.88
CA THR A 32 2.79 -5.64 9.62
C THR A 32 2.37 -4.26 9.11
N GLU A 33 1.21 -3.75 9.56
CA GLU A 33 0.68 -2.45 9.12
C GLU A 33 1.58 -1.26 9.44
N THR A 34 2.48 -1.40 10.43
CA THR A 34 3.43 -0.37 10.87
C THR A 34 4.87 -0.64 10.41
N THR A 35 5.08 -1.72 9.64
CA THR A 35 6.42 -2.09 9.17
C THR A 35 6.91 -1.06 8.15
N PRO A 36 8.09 -0.46 8.34
CA PRO A 36 8.63 0.52 7.41
C PRO A 36 9.13 -0.16 6.12
N LEU A 37 8.30 -0.18 5.08
CA LEU A 37 8.53 -0.93 3.83
C LEU A 37 9.77 -0.46 3.08
N LEU A 38 10.01 0.85 3.07
CA LEU A 38 11.18 1.45 2.42
C LEU A 38 12.48 1.11 3.17
N GLN A 39 12.46 1.17 4.52
CA GLN A 39 13.65 0.87 5.31
C GLN A 39 13.96 -0.63 5.36
N ALA A 40 12.92 -1.46 5.36
CA ALA A 40 13.05 -2.91 5.30
C ALA A 40 13.46 -3.42 3.90
N GLY A 41 13.57 -2.54 2.89
CA GLY A 41 13.89 -2.92 1.52
C GLY A 41 12.77 -3.73 0.84
N ILE A 42 11.55 -3.67 1.38
CA ILE A 42 10.35 -4.31 0.82
C ILE A 42 9.81 -3.47 -0.34
N LEU A 43 9.94 -2.15 -0.25
CA LEU A 43 9.50 -1.24 -1.29
C LEU A 43 10.69 -0.55 -1.96
N ASP A 44 10.77 -0.69 -3.28
CA ASP A 44 11.71 -0.02 -4.17
C ASP A 44 10.95 0.59 -5.36
N SER A 45 11.65 1.18 -6.34
CA SER A 45 11.02 1.78 -7.52
C SER A 45 10.18 0.79 -8.34
N LEU A 46 10.63 -0.45 -8.50
CA LEU A 46 9.93 -1.49 -9.29
C LEU A 46 8.70 -2.00 -8.55
N ARG A 47 8.85 -2.31 -7.26
CA ARG A 47 7.76 -2.76 -6.39
C ARG A 47 6.73 -1.66 -6.15
N THR A 48 7.15 -0.41 -6.08
CA THR A 48 6.24 0.76 -6.06
C THR A 48 5.41 0.81 -7.34
N ALA A 49 6.02 0.61 -8.51
CA ALA A 49 5.28 0.57 -9.77
C ALA A 49 4.27 -0.59 -9.81
N LYS A 50 4.65 -1.78 -9.33
CA LYS A 50 3.73 -2.93 -9.19
C LYS A 50 2.55 -2.62 -8.28
N LEU A 51 2.81 -2.03 -7.10
CA LEU A 51 1.77 -1.64 -6.15
C LEU A 51 0.80 -0.63 -6.79
N ILE A 52 1.29 0.37 -7.51
CA ILE A 52 0.45 1.37 -8.17
C ILE A 52 -0.39 0.74 -9.29
N ALA A 53 0.18 -0.21 -10.03
CA ALA A 53 -0.56 -0.96 -11.04
C ALA A 53 -1.70 -1.76 -10.37
N TRP A 54 -1.42 -2.46 -9.28
CA TRP A 54 -2.42 -3.21 -8.50
C TRP A 54 -3.51 -2.31 -7.92
N LEU A 55 -3.15 -1.18 -7.31
CA LEU A 55 -4.13 -0.21 -6.80
C LEU A 55 -5.07 0.28 -7.91
N ARG A 56 -4.57 0.43 -9.13
CA ARG A 56 -5.38 0.81 -10.28
C ARG A 56 -6.26 -0.33 -10.77
N THR A 57 -5.75 -1.55 -10.88
CA THR A 57 -6.49 -2.68 -11.48
C THR A 57 -7.46 -3.33 -10.50
N GLU A 58 -7.03 -3.59 -9.26
CA GLU A 58 -7.81 -4.30 -8.26
C GLU A 58 -8.70 -3.39 -7.42
N ILE A 59 -8.22 -2.18 -7.11
CA ILE A 59 -8.94 -1.22 -6.25
C ILE A 59 -9.63 -0.12 -7.08
N GLY A 60 -9.22 0.07 -8.33
CA GLY A 60 -9.76 1.13 -9.19
C GLY A 60 -9.24 2.53 -8.86
N VAL A 61 -8.19 2.65 -8.04
CA VAL A 61 -7.68 3.93 -7.54
C VAL A 61 -6.43 4.34 -8.29
N ARG A 62 -6.46 5.55 -8.85
CA ARG A 62 -5.31 6.14 -9.54
C ARG A 62 -4.51 7.00 -8.58
N VAL A 63 -3.35 6.52 -8.16
CA VAL A 63 -2.41 7.31 -7.35
C VAL A 63 -1.66 8.30 -8.25
N PRO A 64 -1.75 9.63 -8.00
CA PRO A 64 -1.01 10.62 -8.76
C PRO A 64 0.48 10.60 -8.38
N PRO A 65 1.39 10.96 -9.32
CA PRO A 65 2.83 11.01 -9.03
C PRO A 65 3.20 11.93 -7.87
N THR A 66 2.43 13.01 -7.66
CA THR A 66 2.61 13.93 -6.54
C THR A 66 2.34 13.30 -5.17
N ALA A 67 1.54 12.23 -5.11
CA ALA A 67 1.28 11.47 -3.89
C ALA A 67 2.29 10.32 -3.68
N MET A 68 3.12 10.00 -4.69
CA MET A 68 4.17 8.97 -4.63
C MET A 68 5.40 9.45 -3.86
N THR A 69 5.21 9.73 -2.58
CA THR A 69 6.26 10.24 -1.70
C THR A 69 6.65 9.19 -0.67
N GLY A 70 7.92 9.21 -0.23
CA GLY A 70 8.41 8.31 0.82
C GLY A 70 7.51 8.28 2.08
N PRO A 71 7.03 9.42 2.60
CA PRO A 71 6.09 9.46 3.73
C PRO A 71 4.78 8.71 3.47
N ASN A 72 4.19 8.85 2.29
CA ASN A 72 2.92 8.21 1.95
C ASN A 72 3.05 6.69 1.70
N PHE A 73 4.25 6.25 1.33
CA PHE A 73 4.57 4.85 1.01
C PHE A 73 5.43 4.18 2.11
N ARG A 74 5.42 4.75 3.32
CA ARG A 74 6.26 4.29 4.42
C ARG A 74 5.83 2.93 4.97
N ASP A 75 4.53 2.68 5.08
CA ASP A 75 3.93 1.49 5.66
C ASP A 75 2.55 1.19 5.03
N ALA A 76 2.06 -0.03 5.20
CA ALA A 76 0.80 -0.48 4.59
C ALA A 76 -0.41 0.31 5.11
N GLY A 77 -0.40 0.72 6.38
CA GLY A 77 -1.45 1.55 6.97
C GLY A 77 -1.58 2.91 6.28
N THR A 78 -0.45 3.57 6.04
CA THR A 78 -0.39 4.88 5.39
C THR A 78 -0.82 4.80 3.93
N ILE A 79 -0.43 3.73 3.22
CA ILE A 79 -0.87 3.48 1.84
C ILE A 79 -2.40 3.30 1.79
N ALA A 80 -2.96 2.49 2.68
CA ALA A 80 -4.41 2.28 2.76
C ALA A 80 -5.16 3.60 3.03
N ASP A 81 -4.66 4.42 3.94
CA ASP A 81 -5.26 5.73 4.28
C ASP A 81 -5.21 6.70 3.09
N LEU A 82 -4.08 6.74 2.37
CA LEU A 82 -3.94 7.50 1.13
C LEU A 82 -4.96 7.04 0.08
N VAL A 83 -5.09 5.74 -0.13
CA VAL A 83 -6.02 5.16 -1.12
C VAL A 83 -7.47 5.54 -0.79
N LEU A 84 -7.87 5.46 0.47
CA LEU A 84 -9.21 5.85 0.91
C LEU A 84 -9.44 7.35 0.76
N SER A 85 -8.45 8.17 1.09
CA SER A 85 -8.50 9.63 0.89
C SER A 85 -8.68 10.00 -0.59
N LEU A 86 -7.98 9.29 -1.49
CA LEU A 86 -8.12 9.47 -2.94
C LEU A 86 -9.50 9.02 -3.44
N ARG A 87 -10.07 7.93 -2.91
CA ARG A 87 -11.44 7.48 -3.25
C ARG A 87 -12.50 8.48 -2.82
N ALA A 88 -12.34 9.10 -1.66
CA ALA A 88 -13.30 10.08 -1.16
C ALA A 88 -13.31 11.39 -1.97
N THR A 89 -12.26 11.65 -2.75
CA THR A 89 -12.09 12.87 -3.55
C THR A 89 -12.41 12.65 -5.05
N ALA A 90 -12.66 11.41 -5.46
CA ALA A 90 -13.01 11.02 -6.83
C ALA A 90 -14.53 10.87 -7.00
#